data_AF-A0A1B8TBZ1-F1
#
_entry.id   AF-A0A1B8TBZ1-F1
#
_cell.length_a   1.000
_cell.length_b   1.000
_cell.length_c   1.000
_cell.angle_alpha   90.00
_cell.angle_beta   90.00
_cell.angle_gamma   90.00
#
_symmetry.space_group_name_H-M   'P 1'
#
loop_
_entity.id
_entity.type
_entity.pdbx_description
1 polymer ?
#
loop_
_entity_poly.entity_id
_entity_poly.type
_entity_poly.pdbx_seq_one_letter_code
_entity_poly.pdbx_strand_id
1 'polypeptide(L)'
;MQSCALIDLSNLPRAGFRGLDAAAYLQARGYVLPGAPNRSQRQDDGTLVARLSQTEYLLLGSLHDMGARIAAEEAAWQLGDSGNYLLPRQDSHAWLQLSGAHYAQVMAKLCGVDLHPQAFGPGAVAQTSAARINVIVINSGSAELPCLQILCDRASVEYFWTAMLDAMDEFDGRPVGIDALID
;
A
#
# COMPACT_ATOMS: atom_id res chain seq x y z
N MET A 1 3.59 16.85 -18.25
CA MET A 1 4.85 16.21 -17.84
C MET A 1 4.55 14.75 -17.57
N GLN A 2 5.30 13.85 -18.18
CA GLN A 2 5.06 12.40 -18.16
C GLN A 2 5.89 11.67 -17.09
N SER A 3 6.61 12.41 -16.23
CA SER A 3 7.55 11.83 -15.26
C SER A 3 6.87 11.05 -14.13
N CYS A 4 7.66 10.18 -13.49
CA CYS A 4 7.27 9.45 -12.29
C CYS A 4 7.74 10.15 -11.02
N ALA A 5 6.97 9.99 -9.94
CA ALA A 5 7.31 10.46 -8.61
C ALA A 5 7.33 9.29 -7.63
N LEU A 6 8.38 9.23 -6.79
CA LEU A 6 8.52 8.26 -5.71
C LEU A 6 8.49 8.98 -4.36
N ILE A 7 7.62 8.52 -3.46
CA ILE A 7 7.44 9.13 -2.14
C ILE A 7 7.61 8.05 -1.08
N ASP A 8 8.33 8.38 -0.01
CA ASP A 8 8.39 7.54 1.18
C ASP A 8 7.29 7.94 2.17
N LEU A 9 6.37 7.00 2.42
CA LEU A 9 5.25 7.11 3.36
C LEU A 9 5.46 6.21 4.59
N SER A 10 6.68 5.70 4.81
CA SER A 10 6.99 4.73 5.87
C SER A 10 6.73 5.26 7.29
N ASN A 11 6.56 6.57 7.46
CA ASN A 11 6.21 7.18 8.74
C ASN A 11 4.69 7.25 8.99
N LEU A 12 3.86 7.01 7.96
CA LEU A 12 2.40 6.93 8.16
C LEU A 12 2.00 5.60 8.83
N PRO A 13 1.07 5.65 9.80
CA PRO A 13 0.51 4.47 10.45
C PRO A 13 -0.04 3.44 9.47
N ARG A 14 0.26 2.17 9.75
CA ARG A 14 -0.25 1.00 9.02
C ARG A 14 -0.33 -0.19 9.96
N ALA A 15 -1.38 -0.99 9.82
CA ALA A 15 -1.61 -2.16 10.66
C ALA A 15 -2.24 -3.29 9.85
N GLY A 16 -1.99 -4.53 10.24
CA GLY A 16 -2.64 -5.70 9.66
C GLY A 16 -3.56 -6.38 10.66
N PHE A 17 -4.56 -7.09 10.16
CA PHE A 17 -5.44 -7.92 10.97
C PHE A 17 -5.61 -9.27 10.27
N ARG A 18 -5.50 -10.35 11.03
CA ARG A 18 -5.63 -11.71 10.50
C ARG A 18 -6.52 -12.58 11.37
N GLY A 19 -7.30 -13.44 10.73
CA GLY A 19 -8.07 -14.50 11.36
C GLY A 19 -9.51 -14.53 10.87
N LEU A 20 -10.25 -15.56 11.30
CA LEU A 20 -11.62 -15.81 10.83
C LEU A 20 -12.58 -14.66 11.20
N ASP A 21 -12.33 -13.98 12.32
CA ASP A 21 -13.17 -12.90 12.82
C ASP A 21 -12.66 -11.50 12.44
N ALA A 22 -11.54 -11.39 11.71
CA ALA A 22 -10.93 -10.10 11.34
C ALA A 22 -11.88 -9.23 10.50
N ALA A 23 -12.65 -9.84 9.60
CA ALA A 23 -13.64 -9.12 8.81
C ALA A 23 -14.74 -8.50 9.68
N ALA A 24 -15.35 -9.32 10.56
CA ALA A 24 -16.40 -8.88 11.46
C ALA A 24 -15.91 -7.79 12.42
N TYR A 25 -14.69 -7.95 12.95
CA TYR A 25 -14.02 -6.94 13.77
C TYR A 25 -13.91 -5.61 13.03
N LEU A 26 -13.31 -5.57 11.84
CA LEU A 26 -13.12 -4.33 11.08
C LEU A 26 -14.44 -3.70 10.64
N GLN A 27 -15.44 -4.49 10.26
CA GLN A 27 -16.77 -3.98 9.92
C GLN A 27 -17.45 -3.32 11.13
N ALA A 28 -17.37 -3.92 12.32
CA ALA A 28 -17.90 -3.32 13.55
C ALA A 28 -17.20 -2.00 13.92
N ARG A 29 -15.95 -1.82 13.46
CA ARG A 29 -15.15 -0.58 13.60
C ARG A 29 -15.41 0.43 12.47
N GLY A 30 -16.34 0.14 11.56
CA GLY A 30 -16.77 1.05 10.50
C GLY A 30 -15.86 1.08 9.28
N TYR A 31 -15.07 0.03 9.02
CA TYR A 31 -14.34 -0.12 7.76
C TYR A 31 -15.19 -0.83 6.70
N VAL A 32 -15.19 -0.28 5.49
CA VAL A 32 -15.74 -0.93 4.30
C VAL A 32 -14.66 -1.84 3.73
N LEU A 33 -14.95 -3.15 3.67
CA LEU A 33 -13.98 -4.16 3.27
C LEU A 33 -14.11 -4.54 1.79
N PRO A 34 -13.00 -4.86 1.10
CA PRO A 34 -13.06 -5.44 -0.24
C PRO A 34 -13.78 -6.80 -0.25
N GLY A 35 -14.69 -6.97 -1.22
CA GLY A 35 -15.52 -8.18 -1.33
C GLY A 35 -14.76 -9.48 -1.64
N ALA A 36 -13.52 -9.39 -2.15
CA ALA A 36 -12.68 -10.54 -2.51
C ALA A 36 -11.22 -10.30 -2.11
N PRO A 37 -10.42 -11.36 -1.89
CA PRO A 37 -8.97 -11.25 -1.78
C PRO A 37 -8.32 -10.57 -2.99
N ASN A 38 -7.11 -10.04 -2.80
CA ASN A 38 -6.34 -9.31 -3.81
C ASN A 38 -7.04 -8.05 -4.32
N ARG A 39 -7.88 -7.44 -3.46
CA ARG A 39 -8.57 -6.18 -3.73
C ARG A 39 -8.35 -5.19 -2.60
N SER A 40 -8.43 -3.90 -2.90
CA SER A 40 -8.44 -2.83 -1.93
C SER A 40 -9.65 -1.91 -2.09
N GLN A 41 -9.99 -1.22 -1.00
CA GLN A 41 -11.13 -0.32 -0.88
C GLN A 41 -10.67 0.94 -0.16
N ARG A 42 -10.78 2.08 -0.84
CA ARG A 42 -10.56 3.40 -0.23
C ARG A 42 -11.78 3.76 0.62
N GLN A 43 -11.53 4.29 1.80
CA GLN A 43 -12.54 4.79 2.73
C GLN A 43 -12.79 6.29 2.48
N ASP A 44 -13.89 6.83 2.99
CA ASP A 44 -14.25 8.25 2.81
C ASP A 44 -13.23 9.22 3.44
N ASP A 45 -12.49 8.78 4.47
CA ASP A 45 -11.42 9.54 5.12
C ASP A 45 -10.04 9.41 4.43
N GLY A 46 -10.00 8.70 3.30
CA GLY A 46 -8.79 8.48 2.51
C GLY A 46 -7.95 7.26 2.92
N THR A 47 -8.26 6.61 4.04
CA THR A 47 -7.63 5.35 4.47
C THR A 47 -7.79 4.29 3.39
N LEU A 48 -6.82 3.37 3.24
CA LEU A 48 -6.92 2.26 2.31
C LEU A 48 -6.96 0.92 3.05
N VAL A 49 -7.99 0.12 2.76
CA VAL A 49 -8.13 -1.25 3.25
C VAL A 49 -7.80 -2.21 2.12
N ALA A 50 -6.76 -3.02 2.25
CA ALA A 50 -6.44 -4.11 1.32
C ALA A 50 -6.78 -5.46 1.94
N ARG A 51 -7.44 -6.33 1.19
CA ARG A 51 -7.71 -7.72 1.56
C ARG A 51 -6.66 -8.62 0.90
N LEU A 52 -5.71 -9.09 1.69
CA LEU A 52 -4.54 -9.83 1.20
C LEU A 52 -4.80 -11.33 1.02
N SER A 53 -5.72 -11.89 1.81
CA SER A 53 -6.15 -13.28 1.70
C SER A 53 -7.61 -13.41 2.15
N GLN A 54 -8.10 -14.64 2.34
CA GLN A 54 -9.47 -14.84 2.83
C GLN A 54 -9.69 -14.23 4.21
N THR A 55 -8.66 -14.19 5.04
CA THR A 55 -8.73 -13.84 6.46
C THR A 55 -7.70 -12.78 6.86
N GLU A 56 -7.07 -12.09 5.90
CA GLU A 56 -6.03 -11.10 6.20
C GLU A 56 -6.31 -9.77 5.51
N TYR A 57 -6.19 -8.71 6.30
CA TYR A 57 -6.39 -7.33 5.90
C TYR A 57 -5.17 -6.48 6.27
N LEU A 58 -4.89 -5.49 5.44
CA LEU A 58 -3.88 -4.46 5.65
C LEU A 58 -4.56 -3.09 5.57
N LEU A 59 -4.34 -2.28 6.60
CA LEU A 59 -4.82 -0.91 6.68
C LEU A 59 -3.65 0.04 6.47
N LEU A 60 -3.82 1.02 5.58
CA LEU A 60 -2.88 2.11 5.35
C LEU A 60 -3.53 3.44 5.73
N GLY A 61 -2.85 4.20 6.59
CA GLY A 61 -3.30 5.50 7.07
C GLY A 61 -3.44 6.54 5.95
N SER A 62 -4.26 7.55 6.21
CA SER A 62 -4.54 8.63 5.27
C SER A 62 -3.60 9.83 5.49
N LEU A 63 -3.30 10.56 4.42
CA LEU A 63 -2.70 11.89 4.51
C LEU A 63 -3.70 12.96 4.94
N HIS A 64 -4.97 12.64 5.14
CA HIS A 64 -5.94 13.61 5.65
C HIS A 64 -5.79 13.82 7.17
N ASP A 65 -5.47 12.76 7.91
CA ASP A 65 -5.38 12.74 9.37
C ASP A 65 -4.01 12.27 9.89
N MET A 66 -3.01 12.21 9.01
CA MET A 66 -1.68 11.64 9.26
C MET A 66 -1.75 10.18 9.76
N GLY A 67 -2.78 9.44 9.39
CA GLY A 67 -3.04 8.07 9.79
C GLY A 67 -3.47 7.91 11.24
N ALA A 68 -3.94 8.98 11.90
CA ALA A 68 -4.40 8.94 13.28
C ALA A 68 -5.48 7.85 13.51
N ARG A 69 -6.40 7.64 12.58
CA ARG A 69 -7.40 6.56 12.66
C ARG A 69 -6.75 5.17 12.78
N ILE A 70 -5.72 4.90 11.98
CA ILE A 70 -5.05 3.60 11.98
C ILE A 70 -4.18 3.40 13.23
N ALA A 71 -3.48 4.45 13.67
CA ALA A 71 -2.75 4.41 14.94
C ALA A 71 -3.69 4.15 16.13
N ALA A 72 -4.86 4.79 16.15
CA ALA A 72 -5.87 4.55 17.17
C ALA A 72 -6.46 3.13 17.09
N GLU A 73 -6.65 2.58 15.89
CA GLU A 73 -7.13 1.20 15.71
C GLU A 73 -6.13 0.17 16.24
N GLU A 74 -4.84 0.36 15.94
CA GLU A 74 -3.77 -0.50 16.44
C GLU A 74 -3.67 -0.42 17.98
N ALA A 75 -3.71 0.79 18.54
CA ALA A 75 -3.63 1.00 19.99
C ALA A 75 -4.86 0.50 20.77
N ALA A 76 -6.05 0.54 20.15
CA ALA A 76 -7.29 0.09 20.77
C ALA A 76 -7.47 -1.43 20.74
N TRP A 77 -6.76 -2.14 19.86
CA TRP A 77 -6.88 -3.58 19.74
C TRP A 77 -6.40 -4.28 21.03
N GLN A 78 -7.16 -5.29 21.45
CA GLN A 78 -6.84 -6.13 22.59
C GLN A 78 -7.01 -7.59 22.22
N LEU A 79 -6.14 -8.45 22.75
CA LEU A 79 -6.30 -9.88 22.63
C LEU A 79 -7.53 -10.33 23.42
N GLY A 80 -8.43 -11.04 22.74
CA GLY A 80 -9.61 -11.67 23.34
C GLY A 80 -9.86 -13.04 22.73
N ASP A 81 -11.06 -13.57 22.97
CA ASP A 81 -11.43 -14.93 22.51
C ASP A 81 -11.79 -15.00 21.02
N SER A 82 -11.91 -13.86 20.33
CA SER A 82 -12.14 -13.82 18.88
C SER A 82 -10.90 -14.25 18.10
N GLY A 83 -11.11 -14.96 16.99
CA GLY A 83 -10.07 -15.27 16.00
C GLY A 83 -9.70 -14.07 15.15
N ASN A 84 -9.29 -12.96 15.79
CA ASN A 84 -8.79 -11.74 15.16
C ASN A 84 -7.48 -11.32 15.85
N TYR A 85 -6.40 -11.31 15.08
CA TYR A 85 -5.06 -11.05 15.56
C TYR A 85 -4.51 -9.80 14.87
N LEU A 86 -4.09 -8.82 15.67
CA LEU A 86 -3.32 -7.68 15.19
C LEU A 86 -1.96 -8.15 14.67
N LEU A 87 -1.57 -7.62 13.52
CA LEU A 87 -0.26 -7.78 12.91
C LEU A 87 0.38 -6.39 12.84
N PRO A 88 1.25 -6.01 13.79
CA PRO A 88 1.95 -4.73 13.75
C PRO A 88 2.76 -4.59 12.45
N ARG A 89 2.54 -3.51 11.70
CA ARG A 89 3.20 -3.28 10.39
C ARG A 89 4.17 -2.12 10.35
N GLN A 90 4.18 -1.27 11.39
CA GLN A 90 5.03 -0.09 11.45
C GLN A 90 6.52 -0.44 11.32
N ASP A 91 6.98 -1.46 12.04
CA ASP A 91 8.40 -1.84 12.04
C ASP A 91 8.75 -2.93 11.02
N SER A 92 7.74 -3.65 10.50
CA SER A 92 7.99 -4.75 9.55
C SER A 92 8.01 -4.31 8.09
N HIS A 93 7.20 -3.33 7.70
CA HIS A 93 7.12 -2.91 6.30
C HIS A 93 7.54 -1.46 6.16
N ALA A 94 8.36 -1.12 5.17
CA ALA A 94 8.39 0.22 4.61
C ALA A 94 7.20 0.41 3.64
N TRP A 95 6.87 1.66 3.35
CA TRP A 95 5.77 2.00 2.45
C TRP A 95 6.20 3.13 1.50
N LEU A 96 6.31 2.79 0.23
CA LEU A 96 6.58 3.74 -0.86
C LEU A 96 5.33 3.94 -1.71
N GLN A 97 5.19 5.13 -2.27
CA GLN A 97 4.19 5.43 -3.31
C GLN A 97 4.90 5.76 -4.63
N LEU A 98 4.51 5.08 -5.70
CA LEU A 98 4.92 5.40 -7.07
C LEU A 98 3.71 5.97 -7.83
N SER A 99 3.86 7.16 -8.40
CA SER A 99 2.85 7.79 -9.24
C SER A 99 3.43 8.32 -10.54
N GLY A 100 2.59 8.57 -11.53
CA GLY A 100 2.98 9.15 -12.82
C GLY A 100 2.71 8.23 -14.00
N ALA A 101 2.80 8.78 -15.21
CA ALA A 101 2.35 8.11 -16.43
C ALA A 101 3.18 6.86 -16.80
N HIS A 102 4.43 6.79 -16.35
CA HIS A 102 5.35 5.68 -16.63
C HIS A 102 5.46 4.64 -15.51
N TYR A 103 4.53 4.64 -14.53
CA TYR A 103 4.62 3.77 -13.36
C TYR A 103 4.72 2.27 -13.73
N ALA A 104 3.98 1.83 -14.74
CA ALA A 104 3.95 0.43 -15.17
C ALA A 104 5.26 0.03 -15.84
N GLN A 105 5.84 0.90 -16.66
CA GLN A 105 7.12 0.69 -17.34
C GLN A 105 8.27 0.63 -16.34
N VAL A 106 8.31 1.54 -15.37
CA VAL A 106 9.27 1.52 -14.25
C VAL A 106 9.19 0.18 -13.53
N MET A 107 7.98 -0.24 -13.12
CA MET A 107 7.82 -1.48 -12.38
C MET A 107 8.09 -2.74 -13.21
N ALA A 108 7.91 -2.70 -14.54
CA ALA A 108 8.21 -3.84 -15.41
C ALA A 108 9.71 -4.22 -15.41
N LYS A 109 10.60 -3.28 -15.06
CA LYS A 109 12.04 -3.54 -14.88
C LYS A 109 12.33 -4.34 -13.60
N LEU A 110 11.41 -4.31 -12.64
CA LEU A 110 11.62 -4.81 -11.28
C LEU A 110 10.72 -5.99 -10.92
N CYS A 111 9.51 -6.05 -11.49
CA CYS A 111 8.41 -6.93 -11.10
C CYS A 111 7.87 -7.71 -12.30
N GLY A 112 7.61 -9.01 -12.12
CA GLY A 112 7.06 -9.88 -13.16
C GLY A 112 5.53 -9.82 -13.33
N VAL A 113 4.82 -9.08 -12.49
CA VAL A 113 3.36 -8.90 -12.61
C VAL A 113 3.09 -7.83 -13.65
N ASP A 114 2.11 -8.05 -14.53
CA ASP A 114 1.64 -7.01 -15.43
C ASP A 114 0.85 -5.95 -14.64
N LEU A 115 1.46 -4.79 -14.45
CA LEU A 115 0.86 -3.66 -13.71
C LEU A 115 0.16 -2.64 -14.63
N HIS A 116 -0.04 -2.95 -15.92
CA HIS A 116 -0.81 -2.08 -16.80
C HIS A 116 -2.28 -1.99 -16.36
N PRO A 117 -2.96 -0.86 -16.60
CA PRO A 117 -4.33 -0.64 -16.12
C PRO A 117 -5.34 -1.71 -16.56
N GLN A 118 -5.12 -2.35 -17.72
CA GLN A 118 -6.00 -3.40 -18.24
C GLN A 118 -5.91 -4.71 -17.42
N ALA A 119 -4.73 -5.05 -16.90
CA ALA A 119 -4.52 -6.26 -16.10
C ALA A 119 -4.61 -5.99 -14.59
N PHE A 120 -4.14 -4.82 -14.15
CA PHE A 120 -4.02 -4.43 -12.75
C PHE A 120 -4.71 -3.08 -12.51
N GLY A 121 -6.04 -3.07 -12.70
CA GLY A 121 -6.85 -1.87 -12.57
C GLY A 121 -7.00 -1.34 -11.14
N PRO A 122 -7.71 -0.21 -10.94
CA PRO A 122 -7.92 0.40 -9.64
C PRO A 122 -8.45 -0.58 -8.58
N GLY A 123 -7.83 -0.54 -7.41
CA GLY A 123 -8.15 -1.42 -6.29
C GLY A 123 -7.62 -2.84 -6.45
N ALA A 124 -6.77 -3.15 -7.43
CA ALA A 124 -6.07 -4.43 -7.50
C ALA A 124 -4.91 -4.49 -6.49
N VAL A 125 -4.66 -5.68 -5.94
CA VAL A 125 -3.56 -5.94 -5.00
C VAL A 125 -2.79 -7.17 -5.47
N ALA A 126 -1.46 -7.12 -5.44
CA ALA A 126 -0.59 -8.25 -5.72
C ALA A 126 0.45 -8.40 -4.60
N GLN A 127 0.55 -9.61 -4.04
CA GLN A 127 1.68 -10.03 -3.22
C GLN A 127 2.65 -10.74 -4.16
N THR A 128 3.81 -10.13 -4.41
CA THR A 128 4.73 -10.54 -5.49
C THR A 128 6.18 -10.26 -5.11
N SER A 129 7.10 -10.46 -6.04
CA SER A 129 8.47 -9.98 -5.91
C SER A 129 8.73 -8.81 -6.84
N ALA A 130 9.44 -7.80 -6.33
CA ALA A 130 10.04 -6.73 -7.10
C ALA A 130 11.49 -6.54 -6.64
N ALA A 131 12.43 -6.36 -7.57
CA ALA A 131 13.86 -6.29 -7.27
C ALA A 131 14.34 -7.45 -6.37
N ARG A 132 13.84 -8.68 -6.59
CA ARG A 132 14.17 -9.90 -5.83
C ARG A 132 13.79 -9.88 -4.34
N ILE A 133 13.00 -8.91 -3.88
CA ILE A 133 12.43 -8.91 -2.53
C ILE A 133 10.92 -9.09 -2.58
N ASN A 134 10.30 -9.50 -1.47
CA ASN A 134 8.84 -9.61 -1.37
C ASN A 134 8.23 -8.22 -1.22
N VAL A 135 7.19 -7.96 -2.01
CA VAL A 135 6.44 -6.70 -1.99
C VAL A 135 4.93 -6.94 -2.04
N ILE A 136 4.19 -6.00 -1.47
CA ILE A 136 2.75 -5.85 -1.70
C ILE A 136 2.57 -4.62 -2.57
N VAL A 137 1.98 -4.79 -3.75
CA VAL A 137 1.63 -3.70 -4.65
C VAL A 137 0.12 -3.51 -4.62
N ILE A 138 -0.34 -2.27 -4.45
CA ILE A 138 -1.75 -1.91 -4.43
C ILE A 138 -1.98 -0.78 -5.44
N ASN A 139 -2.82 -0.99 -6.44
CA ASN A 139 -3.26 0.10 -7.30
C ASN A 139 -4.31 0.92 -6.57
N SER A 140 -3.95 2.14 -6.17
CA SER A 140 -4.80 3.07 -5.43
C SER A 140 -5.20 4.30 -6.24
N GLY A 141 -4.75 4.37 -7.50
CA GLY A 141 -4.97 5.47 -8.42
C GLY A 141 -6.18 5.29 -9.33
N SER A 142 -6.28 6.20 -10.29
CA SER A 142 -7.27 6.19 -11.38
C SER A 142 -6.56 6.27 -12.75
N ALA A 143 -7.34 6.31 -13.84
CA ALA A 143 -6.78 6.51 -15.17
C ALA A 143 -6.12 7.89 -15.32
N GLU A 144 -6.66 8.90 -14.63
CA GLU A 144 -6.19 10.28 -14.63
C GLU A 144 -5.01 10.49 -13.68
N LEU A 145 -5.01 9.76 -12.55
CA LEU A 145 -3.99 9.85 -11.51
C LEU A 145 -3.45 8.45 -11.16
N PRO A 146 -2.55 7.89 -11.98
CA PRO A 146 -1.96 6.58 -11.71
C PRO A 146 -1.14 6.59 -10.43
N CYS A 147 -1.40 5.63 -9.54
CA CYS A 147 -0.77 5.57 -8.22
C CYS A 147 -0.72 4.13 -7.69
N LEU A 148 0.49 3.67 -7.39
CA LEU A 148 0.76 2.41 -6.71
C LEU A 148 1.26 2.66 -5.29
N GLN A 149 0.69 1.96 -4.33
CA GLN A 149 1.26 1.80 -2.99
C GLN A 149 2.09 0.52 -2.99
N ILE A 150 3.33 0.61 -2.54
CA ILE A 150 4.29 -0.50 -2.54
C ILE A 150 4.82 -0.66 -1.13
N LEU A 151 4.54 -1.80 -0.52
CA LEU A 151 5.09 -2.17 0.78
C LEU A 151 6.15 -3.23 0.60
N CYS A 152 7.28 -3.08 1.29
CA CYS A 152 8.38 -4.04 1.30
C CYS A 152 8.94 -4.17 2.72
N ASP A 153 9.77 -5.17 2.97
CA ASP A 153 10.45 -5.30 4.25
C ASP A 153 11.26 -4.04 4.60
N ARG A 154 11.09 -3.53 5.83
CA ARG A 154 11.71 -2.26 6.24
C ARG A 154 13.24 -2.31 6.21
N ALA A 155 13.85 -3.45 6.52
CA ALA A 155 15.30 -3.60 6.47
C ALA A 155 15.85 -3.59 5.03
N SER A 156 14.99 -3.82 4.04
CA SER A 156 15.33 -3.85 2.61
C SER A 156 14.99 -2.55 1.87
N VAL A 157 14.45 -1.53 2.55
CA VAL A 157 13.92 -0.33 1.90
C VAL A 157 14.98 0.48 1.17
N GLU A 158 16.19 0.63 1.72
CA GLU A 158 17.27 1.40 1.11
C GLU A 158 17.73 0.76 -0.22
N TYR A 159 17.84 -0.57 -0.22
CA TYR A 159 18.11 -1.34 -1.43
C TYR A 159 16.99 -1.17 -2.45
N PHE A 160 15.73 -1.34 -2.03
CA PHE A 160 14.58 -1.24 -2.93
C PHE A 160 14.44 0.16 -3.52
N TRP A 161 14.64 1.19 -2.70
CA TRP A 161 14.65 2.60 -3.11
C TRP A 161 15.69 2.85 -4.19
N THR A 162 16.92 2.37 -4.00
CA THR A 162 18.00 2.50 -5.01
C THR A 162 17.61 1.82 -6.32
N ALA A 163 17.03 0.62 -6.27
CA ALA A 163 16.55 -0.08 -7.46
C ALA A 163 15.38 0.66 -8.16
N MET A 164 14.49 1.29 -7.39
CA MET A 164 13.41 2.11 -7.93
C MET A 164 13.94 3.35 -8.65
N LEU A 165 14.93 4.05 -8.07
CA LEU A 165 15.54 5.21 -8.70
C LEU A 165 16.25 4.87 -10.01
N ASP A 166 17.01 3.78 -10.04
CA ASP A 166 17.63 3.26 -11.27
C ASP A 166 16.57 2.90 -12.33
N ALA A 167 15.46 2.27 -11.90
CA ALA A 167 14.36 1.96 -12.79
C ALA A 167 13.67 3.21 -13.36
N MET A 168 13.59 4.29 -12.57
CA MET A 168 12.94 5.56 -12.90
C MET A 168 13.78 6.50 -13.78
N ASP A 169 15.10 6.33 -13.81
CA ASP A 169 16.05 7.26 -14.44
C ASP A 169 15.72 7.56 -15.91
N GLU A 170 15.42 6.54 -16.71
CA GLU A 170 15.09 6.70 -18.14
C GLU A 170 13.74 7.38 -18.42
N PHE A 171 12.93 7.62 -17.38
CA PHE A 171 11.61 8.24 -17.46
C PHE A 171 11.57 9.63 -16.80
N ASP A 172 12.74 10.23 -16.56
CA ASP A 172 12.90 11.50 -15.83
C ASP A 172 12.19 11.48 -14.46
N GLY A 173 12.09 10.28 -13.86
CA GLY A 173 11.43 10.09 -12.58
C GLY A 173 12.31 10.59 -11.43
N ARG A 174 11.69 11.10 -10.37
CA ARG A 174 12.42 11.62 -9.21
C ARG A 174 11.73 11.31 -7.88
N PRO A 175 12.50 11.20 -6.79
CA PRO A 175 11.89 11.22 -5.47
C PRO A 175 11.30 12.60 -5.20
N VAL A 176 10.17 12.66 -4.51
CA VAL A 176 9.55 13.92 -4.07
C VAL A 176 9.17 13.81 -2.60
N GLY A 177 9.14 14.97 -1.93
CA GLY A 177 8.68 15.05 -0.55
C GLY A 177 7.16 14.87 -0.44
N ILE A 178 6.70 14.56 0.78
CA ILE A 178 5.27 14.41 1.10
C ILE A 178 4.46 15.68 0.81
N ASP A 179 5.10 16.86 0.88
CA ASP A 179 4.48 18.16 0.59
C ASP A 179 3.89 18.21 -0.83
N ALA A 180 4.49 17.48 -1.78
CA ALA A 180 3.99 17.39 -3.15
C ALA A 180 2.64 16.64 -3.29
N LEU A 181 2.14 16.02 -2.21
CA LEU A 181 0.80 15.39 -2.16
C LEU A 181 -0.25 16.24 -1.44
N ILE A 182 0.17 17.31 -0.77
CA ILE A 182 -0.70 18.16 0.06
C ILE A 182 -1.07 19.45 -0.67
N ASP A 183 -0.30 19.83 -1.70
CA ASP A 183 -0.57 20.92 -2.64
C ASP A 183 -1.60 20.54 -3.73
#